data_AF-A0A2Z4PS93-F1
#
_entry.id   AF-A0A2Z4PS93-F1
#
_cell.length_a   1.000
_cell.length_b   1.000
_cell.length_c   1.000
_cell.angle_alpha   90.00
_cell.angle_beta   90.00
_cell.angle_gamma   90.00
#
_symmetry.space_group_name_H-M   'P 1'
#
loop_
_entity.id
_entity.type
_entity.pdbx_description
1 polymer ?
#
loop_
_entity_poly.entity_id
_entity_poly.type
_entity_poly.pdbx_seq_one_letter_code
_entity_poly.pdbx_strand_id
1 'polypeptide(L)'
;MDNQSSASVHFVGLFDTVGSFYNPGDNRNGGFQLHLNSKEVGRAFQICAHHEYRINFPLSSLKTKDKLPPNFYEEVFPGAHTDVGGGYPFVAQYKKTDLPERYGIPTNSTYNRELIKTLSYQDQKEEYAYKGRLVDFDTLFYQEQQRHQIEWKSECKATYSQHGKVEQEDGVLYFYRLQPIDASLAGLAQERMKQQAELFGVEWIHSRYNKSKDYENSSEHKSLWTNLAELPLGSIAPQHWQADLSDNTIHRSHDKVINPGCATTQDGLVDAIANLKEFKRYHPNTPLKTPNRNVYDNE
;
A
#
# COMPACT_ATOMS: atom_id res chain seq x y z
N MET A 1 -41.70 -21.91 20.71
CA MET A 1 -41.83 -20.58 20.10
C MET A 1 -40.49 -19.90 20.32
N ASP A 2 -39.58 -20.06 19.37
CA ASP A 2 -38.29 -19.38 19.42
C ASP A 2 -38.46 -18.01 18.78
N ASN A 3 -38.19 -16.99 19.58
CA ASN A 3 -38.36 -15.59 19.24
C ASN A 3 -37.21 -15.17 18.31
N GLN A 4 -37.26 -15.59 17.05
CA GLN A 4 -36.32 -15.16 16.02
C GLN A 4 -36.67 -13.72 15.64
N SER A 5 -35.99 -12.75 16.26
CA SER A 5 -35.81 -11.46 15.61
C SER A 5 -35.01 -11.73 14.32
N SER A 6 -35.69 -11.83 13.17
CA SER A 6 -35.04 -11.99 11.87
C SER A 6 -34.37 -10.68 11.50
N ALA A 7 -33.17 -10.44 12.03
CA ALA A 7 -32.34 -9.35 11.55
C ALA A 7 -31.86 -9.71 10.13
N SER A 8 -32.18 -8.87 9.15
CA SER A 8 -31.71 -8.98 7.77
C SER A 8 -30.60 -7.97 7.51
N VAL A 9 -29.54 -8.40 6.83
CA VAL A 9 -28.48 -7.50 6.39
C VAL A 9 -28.83 -6.96 5.00
N HIS A 10 -29.18 -5.69 4.89
CA HIS A 10 -29.58 -5.10 3.60
C HIS A 10 -28.36 -4.83 2.72
N PHE A 11 -27.31 -4.22 3.27
CA PHE A 11 -26.12 -3.85 2.51
C PHE A 11 -24.86 -4.23 3.30
N VAL A 12 -23.90 -4.85 2.62
CA VAL A 12 -22.55 -5.12 3.11
C VAL A 12 -21.58 -4.37 2.22
N GLY A 13 -20.96 -3.32 2.75
CA GLY A 13 -19.90 -2.57 2.08
C GLY A 13 -18.54 -2.98 2.62
N LEU A 14 -17.68 -3.51 1.76
CA LEU A 14 -16.34 -4.01 2.12
C LEU A 14 -15.25 -3.23 1.38
N PHE A 15 -14.13 -3.02 2.08
CA PHE A 15 -12.91 -2.47 1.52
C PHE A 15 -11.82 -3.53 1.63
N ASP A 16 -11.44 -4.09 0.49
CA ASP A 16 -10.29 -4.95 0.28
C ASP A 16 -10.12 -6.03 1.35
N THR A 17 -11.13 -6.89 1.53
CA THR A 17 -11.15 -7.88 2.62
C THR A 17 -9.92 -8.76 2.62
N VAL A 18 -9.29 -8.90 3.78
CA VAL A 18 -8.15 -9.81 4.02
C VAL A 18 -8.51 -10.78 5.13
N GLY A 19 -8.69 -12.06 4.78
CA GLY A 19 -8.73 -13.16 5.73
C GLY A 19 -7.32 -13.55 6.14
N SER A 20 -6.99 -13.42 7.43
CA SER A 20 -5.68 -13.77 7.99
C SER A 20 -5.79 -14.00 9.50
N PHE A 21 -6.69 -14.90 9.89
CA PHE A 21 -6.84 -15.27 11.30
C PHE A 21 -5.83 -16.35 11.67
N TYR A 22 -5.19 -16.21 12.83
CA TYR A 22 -4.11 -17.06 13.36
C TYR A 22 -2.79 -16.98 12.57
N ASN A 23 -2.82 -17.26 11.27
CA ASN A 23 -1.66 -17.19 10.38
C ASN A 23 -1.87 -16.15 9.28
N PRO A 24 -1.02 -15.12 9.18
CA PRO A 24 -1.05 -14.19 8.07
C PRO A 24 -0.80 -14.88 6.72
N GLY A 25 -1.60 -14.52 5.71
CA GLY A 25 -1.34 -14.93 4.32
C GLY A 25 -1.88 -16.30 3.90
N ASP A 26 -2.69 -16.98 4.72
CA ASP A 26 -3.41 -18.20 4.32
C ASP A 26 -4.95 -18.00 4.36
N ASN A 27 -5.70 -19.01 3.90
CA ASN A 27 -7.16 -19.01 3.93
C ASN A 27 -7.74 -19.75 5.16
N ARG A 28 -6.93 -20.04 6.18
CA ARG A 28 -7.36 -20.79 7.37
C ARG A 28 -7.88 -19.84 8.42
N ASN A 29 -9.14 -19.45 8.25
CA ASN A 29 -9.79 -18.50 9.14
C ASN A 29 -10.19 -19.08 10.52
N GLY A 30 -9.81 -20.32 10.82
CA GLY A 30 -10.18 -21.02 12.05
C GLY A 30 -11.70 -21.07 12.25
N GLY A 31 -12.19 -20.50 13.35
CA GLY A 31 -13.63 -20.40 13.64
C GLY A 31 -14.32 -19.15 13.08
N PHE A 32 -13.60 -18.28 12.36
CA PHE A 32 -14.18 -17.06 11.78
C PHE A 32 -14.82 -17.38 10.42
N GLN A 33 -16.10 -17.03 10.28
CA GLN A 33 -16.86 -17.18 9.05
C GLN A 33 -16.69 -15.93 8.18
N LEU A 34 -15.81 -16.01 7.18
CA LEU A 34 -15.70 -14.99 6.13
C LEU A 34 -16.67 -15.21 4.97
N HIS A 35 -17.25 -16.41 4.88
CA HIS A 35 -18.25 -16.71 3.88
C HIS A 35 -19.49 -15.83 4.05
N LEU A 36 -19.84 -15.09 2.99
CA LEU A 36 -21.11 -14.39 2.89
C LEU A 36 -22.10 -15.22 2.07
N ASN A 37 -23.16 -15.69 2.74
CA ASN A 37 -24.27 -16.37 2.10
C ASN A 37 -25.15 -15.35 1.36
N SER A 38 -25.18 -15.43 0.04
CA SER A 38 -25.94 -14.50 -0.82
C SER A 38 -27.45 -14.51 -0.58
N LYS A 39 -28.00 -15.54 0.08
CA LYS A 39 -29.42 -15.62 0.45
C LYS A 39 -29.76 -14.81 1.71
N GLU A 40 -28.77 -14.45 2.51
CA GLU A 40 -28.94 -13.77 3.79
C GLU A 40 -28.59 -12.27 3.71
N VAL A 41 -28.06 -11.82 2.57
CA VAL A 41 -27.61 -10.46 2.33
C VAL A 41 -28.38 -9.86 1.17
N GLY A 42 -28.92 -8.65 1.34
CA GLY A 42 -29.60 -7.92 0.26
C GLY A 42 -28.64 -7.59 -0.89
N ARG A 43 -27.52 -6.94 -0.57
CA ARG A 43 -26.41 -6.64 -1.51
C ARG A 43 -25.07 -6.66 -0.80
N ALA A 44 -24.07 -7.27 -1.43
CA ALA A 44 -22.67 -7.13 -1.02
C ALA A 44 -21.89 -6.37 -2.11
N PHE A 45 -21.11 -5.37 -1.70
CA PHE A 45 -20.27 -4.58 -2.59
C PHE A 45 -18.87 -4.48 -1.97
N GLN A 46 -17.86 -4.89 -2.73
CA GLN A 46 -16.47 -4.84 -2.31
C GLN A 46 -15.63 -4.00 -3.27
N ILE A 47 -14.81 -3.11 -2.73
CA ILE A 47 -13.76 -2.41 -3.47
C ILE A 47 -12.43 -3.12 -3.20
N CYS A 48 -11.75 -3.58 -4.25
CA CYS A 48 -10.49 -4.31 -4.18
C CYS A 48 -9.31 -3.42 -4.58
N ALA A 49 -8.19 -3.53 -3.88
CA ALA A 49 -6.96 -2.80 -4.18
C ALA A 49 -6.17 -3.46 -5.32
N HIS A 50 -5.89 -2.72 -6.40
CA HIS A 50 -5.09 -3.21 -7.52
C HIS A 50 -3.60 -3.36 -7.19
N HIS A 51 -3.07 -2.53 -6.30
CA HIS A 51 -1.64 -2.42 -6.01
C HIS A 51 -1.22 -2.99 -4.66
N GLU A 52 -2.03 -3.89 -4.11
CA GLU A 52 -1.65 -4.68 -2.94
C GLU A 52 -1.03 -6.00 -3.39
N TYR A 53 0.20 -6.27 -2.95
CA TYR A 53 0.99 -7.43 -3.40
C TYR A 53 1.63 -8.20 -2.24
N ARG A 54 1.40 -7.75 -0.99
CA ARG A 54 1.99 -8.39 0.18
C ARG A 54 1.39 -9.78 0.37
N ILE A 55 2.23 -10.76 0.65
CA ILE A 55 1.81 -12.16 0.83
C ILE A 55 0.85 -12.34 2.01
N ASN A 56 0.95 -11.45 3.00
CA ASN A 56 0.09 -11.45 4.20
C ASN A 56 -1.23 -10.70 3.99
N PHE A 57 -1.46 -10.14 2.80
CA PHE A 57 -2.68 -9.41 2.46
C PHE A 57 -3.38 -10.07 1.25
N PRO A 58 -3.65 -11.39 1.27
CA PRO A 58 -4.43 -12.01 0.21
C PRO A 58 -5.84 -11.41 0.17
N LEU A 59 -6.38 -11.23 -1.03
CA LEU A 59 -7.77 -10.76 -1.18
C LEU A 59 -8.73 -11.91 -0.88
N SER A 60 -9.68 -11.70 0.03
CA SER A 60 -10.86 -12.55 0.16
C SER A 60 -11.96 -12.02 -0.77
N SER A 61 -12.10 -12.65 -1.92
CA SER A 61 -13.09 -12.28 -2.93
C SER A 61 -14.50 -12.70 -2.51
N LEU A 62 -15.51 -11.97 -2.98
CA LEU A 62 -16.92 -12.33 -2.93
C LEU A 62 -17.30 -13.45 -3.93
N LYS A 63 -16.37 -13.84 -4.81
CA LYS A 63 -16.59 -14.88 -5.82
C LYS A 63 -16.56 -16.27 -5.20
N THR A 64 -17.38 -17.17 -5.74
CA THR A 64 -17.26 -18.60 -5.51
C THR A 64 -17.05 -19.27 -6.87
N LYS A 65 -15.93 -19.97 -7.05
CA LYS A 65 -15.52 -20.58 -8.33
C LYS A 65 -15.53 -19.56 -9.46
N ASP A 66 -14.84 -18.44 -9.24
CA ASP A 66 -14.72 -17.31 -10.17
C ASP A 66 -16.03 -16.58 -10.54
N LYS A 67 -17.12 -16.83 -9.80
CA LYS A 67 -18.44 -16.26 -10.10
C LYS A 67 -19.00 -15.49 -8.92
N LEU A 68 -19.53 -14.30 -9.20
CA LEU A 68 -20.30 -13.51 -8.24
C LEU A 68 -21.78 -13.94 -8.27
N PRO A 69 -22.43 -14.09 -7.10
CA PRO A 69 -23.88 -14.10 -7.00
C PRO A 69 -24.52 -12.83 -7.62
N PRO A 70 -25.79 -12.87 -8.07
CA PRO A 70 -26.43 -11.73 -8.74
C PRO A 70 -26.52 -10.44 -7.91
N ASN A 71 -26.49 -10.57 -6.58
CA ASN A 71 -26.54 -9.46 -5.62
C ASN A 71 -25.16 -9.05 -5.07
N PHE A 72 -24.08 -9.65 -5.55
CA PHE A 72 -22.71 -9.39 -5.12
C PHE A 72 -21.92 -8.69 -6.22
N TYR A 73 -21.09 -7.73 -5.86
CA TYR A 73 -20.35 -6.91 -6.80
C TYR A 73 -18.93 -6.64 -6.26
N GLU A 74 -17.95 -6.69 -7.15
CA GLU A 74 -16.57 -6.32 -6.85
C GLU A 74 -16.08 -5.32 -7.89
N GLU A 75 -15.39 -4.28 -7.42
CA GLU A 75 -14.76 -3.27 -8.27
C GLU A 75 -13.29 -3.11 -7.90
N VAL A 76 -12.42 -2.89 -8.90
CA VAL A 76 -10.98 -2.79 -8.69
C VAL A 76 -10.53 -1.33 -8.78
N PHE A 77 -10.05 -0.80 -7.67
CA PHE A 77 -9.62 0.59 -7.52
C PHE A 77 -8.09 0.71 -7.51
N PRO A 78 -7.57 1.89 -7.90
CA PRO A 78 -6.14 2.17 -7.79
C PRO A 78 -5.69 2.22 -6.33
N GLY A 79 -4.40 2.04 -6.12
CA GLY A 79 -3.79 2.04 -4.79
C GLY A 79 -3.59 0.65 -4.16
N ALA A 80 -2.84 0.64 -3.05
CA ALA A 80 -2.66 -0.50 -2.16
C ALA A 80 -3.82 -0.63 -1.15
N HIS A 81 -3.76 -1.62 -0.24
CA HIS A 81 -4.83 -1.89 0.73
C HIS A 81 -5.32 -0.63 1.47
N THR A 82 -4.39 0.16 1.99
CA THR A 82 -4.70 1.39 2.75
C THR A 82 -5.07 2.58 1.86
N ASP A 83 -4.74 2.57 0.57
CA ASP A 83 -5.27 3.56 -0.38
C ASP A 83 -6.76 3.32 -0.65
N VAL A 84 -7.23 2.07 -0.53
CA VAL A 84 -8.66 1.74 -0.67
C VAL A 84 -9.40 1.87 0.65
N GLY A 85 -8.86 1.29 1.74
CA GLY A 85 -9.52 1.29 3.05
C GLY A 85 -9.36 2.58 3.86
N GLY A 86 -8.39 3.42 3.49
CA GLY A 86 -7.99 4.59 4.27
C GLY A 86 -7.09 4.22 5.47
N GLY A 87 -6.26 5.18 5.90
CA GLY A 87 -5.37 5.01 7.05
C GLY A 87 -3.93 5.48 6.82
N TYR A 88 -3.57 5.86 5.58
CA TYR A 88 -2.31 6.54 5.34
C TYR A 88 -2.33 7.93 5.99
N PRO A 89 -1.19 8.39 6.54
CA PRO A 89 -1.11 9.73 7.10
C PRO A 89 -1.36 10.78 6.02
N PHE A 90 -2.03 11.86 6.40
CA PHE A 90 -2.30 12.98 5.49
C PHE A 90 -1.08 13.87 5.33
N VAL A 91 -1.01 14.65 4.24
CA VAL A 91 0.10 15.60 3.98
C VAL A 91 0.37 16.53 5.16
N ALA A 92 -0.68 16.97 5.85
CA ALA A 92 -0.57 17.83 7.04
C ALA A 92 0.22 17.18 8.20
N GLN A 93 0.37 15.86 8.20
CA GLN A 93 1.07 15.09 9.24
C GLN A 93 2.54 14.83 8.92
N TYR A 94 3.03 15.15 7.71
CA TYR A 94 4.39 14.76 7.26
C TYR A 94 5.51 15.43 8.04
N LYS A 95 5.22 16.59 8.64
CA LYS A 95 6.19 17.38 9.41
C LYS A 95 6.14 17.08 10.92
N LYS A 96 5.32 16.11 11.36
CA LYS A 96 5.27 15.72 12.76
C LYS A 96 6.58 15.06 13.16
N THR A 97 7.11 15.46 14.31
CA THR A 97 8.38 14.97 14.87
C THR A 97 8.19 14.36 16.26
N ASP A 98 6.97 14.44 16.78
CA ASP A 98 6.52 13.97 18.09
C ASP A 98 5.79 12.61 18.03
N LEU A 99 5.86 11.93 16.88
CA LEU A 99 5.27 10.59 16.72
C LEU A 99 6.17 9.52 17.35
N PRO A 100 5.59 8.40 17.86
CA PRO A 100 6.37 7.25 18.29
C PRO A 100 7.37 6.79 17.23
N GLU A 101 8.57 6.38 17.65
CA GLU A 101 9.70 6.01 16.79
C GLU A 101 9.32 5.04 15.66
N ARG A 102 8.40 4.10 15.93
CA ARG A 102 7.89 3.12 14.95
C ARG A 102 7.33 3.77 13.67
N TYR A 103 6.87 5.02 13.71
CA TYR A 103 6.35 5.72 12.55
C TYR A 103 7.45 6.32 11.67
N GLY A 104 8.66 6.52 12.21
CA GLY A 104 9.79 7.12 11.50
C GLY A 104 9.68 8.64 11.34
N ILE A 105 10.81 9.29 11.05
CA ILE A 105 10.88 10.73 10.72
C ILE A 105 11.75 10.89 9.46
N PRO A 106 11.17 11.27 8.30
CA PRO A 106 9.75 11.52 8.09
C PRO A 106 8.92 10.21 8.13
N THR A 107 7.60 10.32 8.26
CA THR A 107 6.73 9.15 8.45
C THR A 107 6.93 8.12 7.34
N ASN A 108 7.26 6.89 7.70
CA ASN A 108 7.70 5.87 6.74
C ASN A 108 6.66 5.53 5.66
N SER A 109 5.37 5.58 6.00
CA SER A 109 4.26 5.17 5.14
C SER A 109 3.79 6.25 4.17
N THR A 110 4.44 7.42 4.13
CA THR A 110 4.01 8.56 3.30
C THR A 110 4.94 8.84 2.12
N TYR A 111 5.95 7.98 1.93
CA TYR A 111 6.94 8.14 0.88
C TYR A 111 7.23 6.82 0.17
N ASN A 112 7.32 6.93 -1.14
CA ASN A 112 7.89 5.93 -2.02
C ASN A 112 9.38 6.20 -2.22
N ARG A 113 10.22 5.16 -2.27
CA ARG A 113 11.67 5.31 -2.51
C ARG A 113 12.00 5.20 -3.98
N GLU A 114 12.79 6.16 -4.44
CA GLU A 114 13.38 6.16 -5.76
C GLU A 114 14.90 6.08 -5.64
N LEU A 115 15.49 5.01 -6.17
CA LEU A 115 16.93 4.85 -6.19
C LEU A 115 17.55 5.77 -7.24
N ILE A 116 18.38 6.71 -6.80
CA ILE A 116 19.03 7.70 -7.68
C ILE A 116 20.43 7.27 -8.10
N LYS A 117 21.24 6.79 -7.15
CA LYS A 117 22.62 6.36 -7.40
C LYS A 117 23.06 5.31 -6.38
N THR A 118 24.15 4.62 -6.71
CA THR A 118 24.82 3.63 -5.85
C THR A 118 26.31 3.92 -5.77
N LEU A 119 26.96 3.48 -4.69
CA LEU A 119 28.41 3.57 -4.51
C LEU A 119 28.92 2.27 -3.90
N SER A 120 29.79 1.57 -4.62
CA SER A 120 30.34 0.28 -4.21
C SER A 120 31.64 0.44 -3.42
N TYR A 121 31.74 -0.29 -2.31
CA TYR A 121 32.95 -0.47 -1.49
C TYR A 121 33.42 -1.93 -1.54
N GLN A 122 32.99 -2.72 -2.52
CA GLN A 122 33.27 -4.16 -2.60
C GLN A 122 34.77 -4.48 -2.66
N ASP A 123 35.55 -3.77 -3.49
CA ASP A 123 37.01 -3.99 -3.57
C ASP A 123 37.70 -3.76 -2.21
N GLN A 124 37.27 -2.72 -1.47
CA GLN A 124 37.77 -2.44 -0.14
C GLN A 124 37.32 -3.52 0.86
N LYS A 125 36.06 -3.97 0.77
CA LYS A 125 35.54 -5.07 1.58
C LYS A 125 36.38 -6.33 1.40
N GLU A 126 36.70 -6.69 0.16
CA GLU A 126 37.53 -7.83 -0.19
C GLU A 126 38.96 -7.69 0.36
N GLU A 127 39.56 -6.50 0.28
CA GLU A 127 40.88 -6.24 0.84
C GLU A 127 40.92 -6.43 2.37
N TYR A 128 39.92 -5.91 3.08
CA TYR A 128 39.79 -6.10 4.52
C TYR A 128 39.49 -7.56 4.87
N ALA A 129 38.67 -8.25 4.07
CA ALA A 129 38.39 -9.67 4.24
C ALA A 129 39.66 -10.52 4.14
N TYR A 130 40.49 -10.27 3.12
CA TYR A 130 41.78 -10.94 2.93
C TYR A 130 42.72 -10.75 4.13
N LYS A 131 42.68 -9.58 4.77
CA LYS A 131 43.47 -9.26 5.95
C LYS A 131 42.87 -9.76 7.27
N GLY A 132 41.70 -10.40 7.25
CA GLY A 132 40.98 -10.83 8.44
C GLY A 132 40.39 -9.68 9.28
N ARG A 133 40.08 -8.55 8.65
CA ARG A 133 39.70 -7.28 9.29
C ARG A 133 38.28 -6.81 8.93
N LEU A 134 37.34 -7.73 8.67
CA LEU A 134 35.97 -7.37 8.28
C LEU A 134 35.25 -6.44 9.29
N VAL A 135 35.52 -6.58 10.59
CA VAL A 135 34.94 -5.70 11.62
C VAL A 135 35.40 -4.24 11.47
N ASP A 136 36.65 -4.03 11.05
CA ASP A 136 37.18 -2.69 10.78
C ASP A 136 36.53 -2.10 9.51
N PHE A 137 36.27 -2.94 8.50
CA PHE A 137 35.49 -2.55 7.33
C PHE A 137 34.07 -2.15 7.71
N ASP A 138 33.37 -2.94 8.53
CA ASP A 138 32.00 -2.61 8.94
C ASP A 138 31.94 -1.26 9.68
N THR A 139 32.95 -0.98 10.51
CA THR A 139 33.10 0.31 11.19
C THR A 139 33.33 1.47 10.22
N LEU A 140 34.27 1.30 9.27
CA LEU A 140 34.56 2.28 8.22
C LEU A 140 33.32 2.54 7.35
N PHE A 141 32.67 1.48 6.89
CA PHE A 141 31.56 1.53 5.97
C PHE A 141 30.34 2.23 6.59
N TYR A 142 30.07 1.97 7.87
CA TYR A 142 29.06 2.71 8.61
C TYR A 142 29.38 4.21 8.72
N GLN A 143 30.63 4.59 8.98
CA GLN A 143 31.04 6.00 9.01
C GLN A 143 30.86 6.69 7.65
N GLU A 144 31.20 5.99 6.56
CA GLU A 144 31.00 6.47 5.20
C GLU A 144 29.51 6.63 4.85
N GLN A 145 28.65 5.70 5.28
CA GLN A 145 27.20 5.84 5.16
C GLN A 145 26.71 7.12 5.87
N GLN A 146 27.16 7.39 7.10
CA GLN A 146 26.74 8.58 7.85
C GLN A 146 27.20 9.88 7.17
N ARG A 147 28.45 9.93 6.69
CA ARG A 147 28.98 11.08 5.94
C ARG A 147 28.13 11.35 4.69
N HIS A 148 27.90 10.32 3.88
CA HIS A 148 27.08 10.44 2.68
C HIS A 148 25.61 10.76 2.98
N GLN A 149 25.06 10.30 4.10
CA GLN A 149 23.71 10.66 4.52
C GLN A 149 23.55 12.17 4.78
N ILE A 150 24.57 12.83 5.34
CA ILE A 150 24.55 14.28 5.59
C ILE A 150 24.59 15.06 4.26
N GLU A 151 25.50 14.67 3.36
CA GLU A 151 25.65 15.25 2.03
C GLU A 151 24.37 15.07 1.21
N TRP A 152 23.86 13.84 1.15
CA TRP A 152 22.69 13.48 0.35
C TRP A 152 21.40 14.14 0.85
N LYS A 153 21.24 14.28 2.16
CA LYS A 153 20.11 15.04 2.74
C LYS A 153 20.13 16.49 2.27
N SER A 154 21.30 17.11 2.24
CA SER A 154 21.47 18.50 1.81
C SER A 154 21.23 18.66 0.30
N GLU A 155 21.79 17.75 -0.50
CA GLU A 155 21.59 17.68 -1.96
C GLU A 155 20.10 17.51 -2.31
N CYS A 156 19.42 16.53 -1.71
CA CYS A 156 18.00 16.30 -1.96
C CYS A 156 17.13 17.51 -1.58
N LYS A 157 17.46 18.18 -0.48
CA LYS A 157 16.72 19.37 -0.06
C LYS A 157 16.90 20.53 -1.03
N ALA A 158 18.13 20.76 -1.50
CA ALA A 158 18.45 21.84 -2.43
C ALA A 158 17.89 21.58 -3.84
N THR A 159 18.00 20.36 -4.36
CA THR A 159 17.64 20.01 -5.73
C THR A 159 16.16 19.69 -5.90
N TYR A 160 15.57 18.96 -4.94
CA TYR A 160 14.22 18.41 -5.08
C TYR A 160 13.22 18.95 -4.06
N SER A 161 13.66 19.71 -3.07
CA SER A 161 12.85 20.07 -1.89
C SER A 161 12.30 18.85 -1.11
N GLN A 162 12.87 17.67 -1.34
CA GLN A 162 12.46 16.38 -0.78
C GLN A 162 13.50 15.85 0.24
N HIS A 163 13.18 14.71 0.87
CA HIS A 163 14.09 14.02 1.77
C HIS A 163 14.98 13.02 1.00
N GLY A 164 16.25 12.96 1.37
CA GLY A 164 17.20 11.96 0.89
C GLY A 164 17.56 10.96 1.99
N LYS A 165 17.64 9.68 1.64
CA LYS A 165 18.06 8.60 2.53
C LYS A 165 19.19 7.79 1.89
N VAL A 166 20.23 7.50 2.65
CA VAL A 166 21.34 6.61 2.25
C VAL A 166 21.24 5.35 3.08
N GLU A 167 21.04 4.22 2.41
CA GLU A 167 21.04 2.90 3.04
C GLU A 167 22.21 2.06 2.52
N GLN A 168 22.48 0.96 3.18
CA GLN A 168 23.56 0.06 2.83
C GLN A 168 23.10 -1.39 2.78
N GLU A 169 23.64 -2.14 1.82
CA GLU A 169 23.50 -3.60 1.74
C GLU A 169 24.79 -4.14 1.13
N ASP A 170 25.40 -5.12 1.80
CA ASP A 170 26.56 -5.86 1.30
C ASP A 170 27.68 -4.97 0.70
N GLY A 171 28.21 -4.00 1.45
CA GLY A 171 29.31 -3.16 0.95
C GLY A 171 28.93 -2.20 -0.19
N VAL A 172 27.63 -1.98 -0.45
CA VAL A 172 27.14 -0.99 -1.42
C VAL A 172 26.24 0.02 -0.69
N LEU A 173 26.48 1.31 -0.95
CA LEU A 173 25.59 2.39 -0.52
C LEU A 173 24.55 2.68 -1.61
N TYR A 174 23.31 2.88 -1.19
CA TYR A 174 22.15 3.17 -2.03
C TYR A 174 21.56 4.52 -1.65
N PHE A 175 21.45 5.42 -2.63
CA PHE A 175 21.00 6.79 -2.43
C PHE A 175 19.56 6.95 -2.93
N TYR A 176 18.63 7.05 -2.00
CA TYR A 176 17.21 7.15 -2.27
C TYR A 176 16.70 8.58 -2.15
N ARG A 177 15.89 8.99 -3.12
CA ARG A 177 15.00 10.15 -3.03
C ARG A 177 13.64 9.67 -2.53
N LEU A 178 13.08 10.34 -1.53
CA LEU A 178 11.78 10.01 -0.97
C LEU A 178 10.69 10.82 -1.67
N GLN A 179 9.93 10.17 -2.56
CA GLN A 179 8.77 10.76 -3.26
C GLN A 179 7.57 10.81 -2.32
N PRO A 180 7.05 12.00 -1.97
CA PRO A 180 5.84 12.10 -1.16
C PRO A 180 4.63 11.61 -1.96
N ILE A 181 3.80 10.79 -1.33
CA ILE A 181 2.53 10.30 -1.88
C ILE A 181 1.45 10.77 -0.92
N ASP A 182 0.35 11.36 -1.38
CA ASP A 182 -0.73 11.82 -0.50
C ASP A 182 -1.84 10.78 -0.32
N ALA A 183 -2.72 10.97 0.68
CA ALA A 183 -3.79 10.01 0.98
C ALA A 183 -5.09 10.30 0.22
N SER A 184 -5.02 10.92 -0.96
CA SER A 184 -6.22 11.35 -1.68
C SER A 184 -6.92 10.19 -2.41
N LEU A 185 -6.24 9.10 -2.77
CA LEU A 185 -6.86 7.92 -3.41
C LEU A 185 -8.00 7.31 -2.57
N ALA A 186 -7.88 7.32 -1.24
CA ALA A 186 -8.92 6.82 -0.33
C ALA A 186 -10.25 7.55 -0.49
N GLY A 187 -10.23 8.80 -0.94
CA GLY A 187 -11.45 9.54 -1.25
C GLY A 187 -12.24 8.95 -2.41
N LEU A 188 -11.58 8.37 -3.42
CA LEU A 188 -12.25 7.70 -4.55
C LEU A 188 -13.08 6.50 -4.06
N ALA A 189 -12.44 5.63 -3.26
CA ALA A 189 -13.08 4.45 -2.72
C ALA A 189 -14.20 4.84 -1.74
N GLN A 190 -13.98 5.85 -0.90
CA GLN A 190 -14.98 6.39 0.02
C GLN A 190 -16.22 6.90 -0.72
N GLU A 191 -16.04 7.71 -1.77
CA GLU A 191 -17.15 8.25 -2.56
C GLU A 191 -17.91 7.15 -3.31
N ARG A 192 -17.21 6.15 -3.87
CA ARG A 192 -17.86 5.01 -4.54
C ARG A 192 -18.68 4.19 -3.56
N MET A 193 -18.12 3.86 -2.39
CA MET A 193 -18.84 3.12 -1.36
C MET A 193 -20.09 3.87 -0.90
N LYS A 194 -19.96 5.19 -0.64
CA LYS A 194 -21.11 6.03 -0.30
C LYS A 194 -22.19 5.96 -1.38
N GLN A 195 -21.82 6.17 -2.65
CA GLN A 195 -22.74 6.16 -3.78
C GLN A 195 -23.50 4.83 -3.87
N GLN A 196 -22.80 3.70 -3.78
CA GLN A 196 -23.43 2.38 -3.90
C GLN A 196 -24.28 2.01 -2.68
N ALA A 197 -23.89 2.47 -1.49
CA ALA A 197 -24.70 2.33 -0.28
C ALA A 197 -26.00 3.15 -0.38
N GLU A 198 -25.94 4.41 -0.85
CA GLU A 198 -27.11 5.29 -1.05
C GLU A 198 -28.10 4.68 -2.04
N LEU A 199 -27.60 4.17 -3.17
CA LEU A 199 -28.41 3.47 -4.17
C LEU A 199 -29.09 2.21 -3.62
N PHE A 200 -28.65 1.71 -2.47
CA PHE A 200 -29.26 0.58 -1.77
C PHE A 200 -29.91 0.95 -0.43
N GLY A 201 -30.30 2.22 -0.27
CA GLY A 201 -31.13 2.68 0.83
C GLY A 201 -30.39 3.02 2.12
N VAL A 202 -29.06 3.10 2.11
CA VAL A 202 -28.30 3.64 3.24
C VAL A 202 -28.41 5.16 3.25
N GLU A 203 -28.98 5.70 4.33
CA GLU A 203 -29.09 7.15 4.54
C GLU A 203 -27.86 7.69 5.27
N TRP A 204 -27.22 8.71 4.69
CA TRP A 204 -26.06 9.37 5.31
C TRP A 204 -26.45 10.68 5.98
N ILE A 205 -25.87 10.93 7.14
CA ILE A 205 -25.91 12.26 7.76
C ILE A 205 -24.88 13.14 7.04
N HIS A 206 -25.30 13.79 5.95
CA HIS A 206 -24.39 14.55 5.08
C HIS A 206 -23.57 15.62 5.82
N SER A 207 -24.13 16.23 6.86
CA SER A 207 -23.41 17.22 7.69
C SER A 207 -22.24 16.64 8.49
N ARG A 208 -22.16 15.31 8.62
CA ARG A 208 -21.08 14.58 9.30
C ARG A 208 -20.20 13.79 8.34
N TYR A 209 -20.51 13.80 7.06
CA TYR A 209 -19.75 13.09 6.04
C TYR A 209 -18.51 13.91 5.65
N ASN A 210 -17.36 13.49 6.16
CA ASN A 210 -16.08 14.16 5.91
C ASN A 210 -15.24 13.34 4.93
N LYS A 211 -14.59 14.04 4.00
CA LYS A 211 -13.57 13.47 3.13
C LYS A 211 -12.19 13.83 3.66
N SER A 212 -11.16 13.11 3.22
CA SER A 212 -9.79 13.51 3.56
C SER A 212 -9.47 14.87 2.92
N LYS A 213 -8.71 15.71 3.63
CA LYS A 213 -8.26 17.00 3.09
C LYS A 213 -7.42 16.83 1.83
N ASP A 214 -6.64 15.76 1.77
CA ASP A 214 -5.82 15.42 0.61
C ASP A 214 -6.72 15.19 -0.62
N TYR A 215 -7.82 14.46 -0.47
CA TYR A 215 -8.79 14.29 -1.56
C TYR A 215 -9.52 15.59 -1.93
N GLU A 216 -9.96 16.37 -0.95
CA GLU A 216 -10.64 17.64 -1.21
C GLU A 216 -9.77 18.62 -2.01
N ASN A 217 -8.45 18.59 -1.77
CA ASN A 217 -7.47 19.42 -2.45
C ASN A 217 -7.00 18.84 -3.79
N SER A 218 -7.24 17.56 -4.08
CA SER A 218 -6.83 16.92 -5.34
C SER A 218 -7.84 17.17 -6.45
N SER A 219 -7.55 18.09 -7.37
CA SER A 219 -8.37 18.30 -8.57
C SER A 219 -8.34 17.08 -9.50
N GLU A 220 -7.19 16.42 -9.63
CA GLU A 220 -7.00 15.21 -10.45
C GLU A 220 -7.96 14.10 -10.01
N HIS A 221 -8.01 13.78 -8.72
CA HIS A 221 -8.88 12.71 -8.24
C HIS A 221 -10.35 13.08 -8.21
N LYS A 222 -10.71 14.36 -8.03
CA LYS A 222 -12.10 14.80 -8.21
C LYS A 222 -12.56 14.68 -9.66
N SER A 223 -11.68 14.96 -10.61
CA SER A 223 -11.94 14.73 -12.03
C SER A 223 -12.09 13.24 -12.34
N LEU A 224 -11.17 12.40 -11.85
CA LEU A 224 -11.26 10.94 -12.01
C LEU A 224 -12.55 10.39 -11.40
N TRP A 225 -12.94 10.85 -10.21
CA TRP A 225 -14.19 10.46 -9.58
C TRP A 225 -15.42 10.76 -10.44
N THR A 226 -15.43 11.92 -11.13
CA THR A 226 -16.55 12.28 -12.01
C THR A 226 -16.76 11.24 -13.10
N ASN A 227 -15.67 10.71 -13.68
CA ASN A 227 -15.73 9.64 -14.67
C ASN A 227 -16.15 8.30 -14.04
N LEU A 228 -15.57 7.94 -12.89
CA LEU A 228 -15.84 6.67 -12.22
C LEU A 228 -17.28 6.57 -11.69
N ALA A 229 -17.87 7.69 -11.25
CA ALA A 229 -19.22 7.74 -10.69
C ALA A 229 -20.31 7.37 -11.72
N GLU A 230 -20.06 7.59 -13.01
CA GLU A 230 -20.97 7.28 -14.11
C GLU A 230 -20.94 5.80 -14.52
N LEU A 231 -19.89 5.07 -14.12
CA LEU A 231 -19.74 3.68 -14.50
C LEU A 231 -20.76 2.77 -13.79
N PRO A 232 -21.34 1.79 -14.52
CA PRO A 232 -22.27 0.82 -13.94
C PRO A 232 -21.70 0.13 -12.70
N LEU A 233 -22.57 -0.22 -11.75
CA LEU A 233 -22.19 -1.01 -10.57
C LEU A 233 -21.51 -2.33 -10.99
N GLY A 234 -20.36 -2.62 -10.38
CA GLY A 234 -19.57 -3.82 -10.61
C GLY A 234 -18.67 -3.78 -11.84
N SER A 235 -18.52 -2.61 -12.49
CA SER A 235 -17.77 -2.49 -13.75
C SER A 235 -16.39 -1.83 -13.60
N ILE A 236 -16.13 -1.10 -12.51
CA ILE A 236 -14.87 -0.37 -12.34
C ILE A 236 -13.70 -1.36 -12.26
N ALA A 237 -12.68 -1.09 -13.07
CA ALA A 237 -11.53 -1.95 -13.34
C ALA A 237 -10.36 -1.10 -13.88
N PRO A 238 -9.12 -1.63 -13.91
CA PRO A 238 -7.92 -0.84 -14.22
C PRO A 238 -7.98 0.01 -15.49
N GLN A 239 -8.58 -0.51 -16.56
CA GLN A 239 -8.71 0.23 -17.84
C GLN A 239 -9.47 1.56 -17.73
N HIS A 240 -10.24 1.77 -16.65
CA HIS A 240 -11.03 2.97 -16.44
C HIS A 240 -10.29 4.09 -15.71
N TRP A 241 -9.12 3.81 -15.14
CA TRP A 241 -8.38 4.80 -14.32
C TRP A 241 -6.87 4.79 -14.58
N GLN A 242 -6.30 3.72 -15.12
CA GLN A 242 -4.84 3.56 -15.19
C GLN A 242 -4.15 4.63 -16.05
N ALA A 243 -4.79 5.09 -17.12
CA ALA A 243 -4.24 6.14 -17.98
C ALA A 243 -4.33 7.55 -17.37
N ASP A 244 -5.19 7.73 -16.38
CA ASP A 244 -5.50 9.04 -15.78
C ASP A 244 -4.73 9.28 -14.47
N LEU A 245 -3.95 8.31 -13.99
CA LEU A 245 -3.16 8.42 -12.76
C LEU A 245 -1.70 8.73 -13.06
N SER A 246 -1.13 9.67 -12.31
CA SER A 246 0.30 9.94 -12.37
C SER A 246 1.17 8.90 -11.64
N ASP A 247 2.44 8.79 -12.04
CA ASP A 247 3.41 7.78 -11.55
C ASP A 247 3.73 7.86 -10.04
N ASN A 248 3.26 8.90 -9.34
CA ASN A 248 3.54 9.14 -7.91
C ASN A 248 2.27 9.29 -7.06
N THR A 249 1.18 8.65 -7.48
CA THR A 249 -0.10 8.74 -6.77
C THR A 249 -0.37 7.52 -5.88
N ILE A 250 0.28 6.38 -6.16
CA ILE A 250 0.01 5.11 -5.50
C ILE A 250 1.05 4.82 -4.42
N HIS A 251 0.61 4.56 -3.19
CA HIS A 251 1.51 4.07 -2.16
C HIS A 251 1.95 2.64 -2.49
N ARG A 252 3.23 2.35 -2.27
CA ARG A 252 3.75 0.98 -2.34
C ARG A 252 3.95 0.45 -0.93
N SER A 253 2.98 -0.33 -0.45
CA SER A 253 3.03 -0.93 0.89
C SER A 253 4.27 -1.80 1.13
N HIS A 254 4.81 -2.40 0.08
CA HIS A 254 6.04 -3.23 0.08
C HIS A 254 7.31 -2.45 -0.31
N ASP A 255 7.28 -1.10 -0.39
CA ASP A 255 8.38 -0.29 -0.92
C ASP A 255 9.71 -0.54 -0.20
N LYS A 256 9.70 -0.66 1.12
CA LYS A 256 10.94 -0.91 1.88
C LYS A 256 11.59 -2.24 1.51
N VAL A 257 10.83 -3.32 1.35
CA VAL A 257 11.40 -4.66 1.16
C VAL A 257 12.08 -4.82 -0.20
N ILE A 258 11.60 -4.09 -1.22
CA ILE A 258 12.19 -4.11 -2.57
C ILE A 258 13.38 -3.15 -2.73
N ASN A 259 13.65 -2.26 -1.77
CA ASN A 259 14.75 -1.33 -1.83
C ASN A 259 15.88 -1.78 -0.87
N PRO A 260 17.07 -2.15 -1.38
CA PRO A 260 18.20 -2.61 -0.57
C PRO A 260 18.52 -1.73 0.64
N GLY A 261 18.75 -2.37 1.79
CA GLY A 261 19.06 -1.69 3.05
C GLY A 261 17.91 -0.90 3.70
N CYS A 262 16.72 -0.80 3.09
CA CYS A 262 15.61 -0.01 3.65
C CYS A 262 14.70 -0.78 4.63
N ALA A 263 14.67 -2.10 4.56
CA ALA A 263 13.76 -2.93 5.34
C ALA A 263 14.40 -3.41 6.65
N THR A 264 13.64 -3.30 7.73
CA THR A 264 13.92 -4.01 8.99
C THR A 264 13.45 -5.46 8.89
N THR A 265 13.82 -6.29 9.88
CA THR A 265 13.26 -7.65 10.01
C THR A 265 11.73 -7.63 10.10
N GLN A 266 11.16 -6.64 10.79
CA GLN A 266 9.70 -6.50 10.91
C GLN A 266 9.05 -6.16 9.56
N ASP A 267 9.62 -5.23 8.80
CA ASP A 267 9.12 -4.90 7.45
C ASP A 267 9.18 -6.15 6.55
N GLY A 268 10.26 -6.93 6.64
CA GLY A 268 10.41 -8.19 5.92
C GLY A 268 9.45 -9.31 6.34
N LEU A 269 8.81 -9.20 7.51
CA LEU A 269 7.76 -10.14 7.95
C LEU A 269 6.37 -9.67 7.55
N VAL A 270 6.08 -8.37 7.66
CA VAL A 270 4.73 -7.81 7.44
C VAL A 270 4.50 -7.49 5.96
N ASP A 271 5.47 -6.85 5.32
CA ASP A 271 5.36 -6.29 3.98
C ASP A 271 6.02 -7.17 2.90
N ALA A 272 6.27 -8.43 3.24
CA ALA A 272 6.86 -9.42 2.35
C ALA A 272 6.04 -9.60 1.05
N ILE A 273 6.76 -9.83 -0.05
CA ILE A 273 6.20 -10.20 -1.35
C ILE A 273 6.80 -11.53 -1.82
N ALA A 274 6.04 -12.28 -2.62
CA ALA A 274 6.55 -13.50 -3.23
C ALA A 274 7.71 -13.19 -4.19
N ASN A 275 8.69 -14.10 -4.30
CA ASN A 275 9.84 -13.97 -5.19
C ASN A 275 10.63 -12.65 -5.03
N LEU A 276 10.75 -12.12 -3.80
CA LEU A 276 11.35 -10.81 -3.48
C LEU A 276 12.64 -10.49 -4.24
N LYS A 277 13.54 -11.47 -4.43
CA LYS A 277 14.80 -11.29 -5.16
C LYS A 277 14.62 -10.73 -6.57
N GLU A 278 13.54 -11.09 -7.27
CA GLU A 278 13.25 -10.64 -8.64
C GLU A 278 12.78 -9.18 -8.71
N PHE A 279 12.29 -8.66 -7.58
CA PHE A 279 11.71 -7.33 -7.43
C PHE A 279 12.65 -6.36 -6.71
N LYS A 280 13.74 -6.83 -6.12
CA LYS A 280 14.75 -5.96 -5.50
C LYS A 280 15.40 -5.02 -6.52
N ARG A 281 15.53 -3.75 -6.14
CA ARG A 281 16.01 -2.67 -7.00
C ARG A 281 17.45 -2.31 -6.67
N TYR A 282 18.38 -2.93 -7.39
CA TYR A 282 19.81 -2.70 -7.22
C TYR A 282 20.38 -1.57 -8.09
N HIS A 283 19.64 -1.15 -9.13
CA HIS A 283 20.09 -0.12 -10.07
C HIS A 283 19.07 1.01 -10.20
N PRO A 284 19.52 2.28 -10.32
CA PRO A 284 18.66 3.40 -10.67
C PRO A 284 17.89 3.15 -11.97
N ASN A 285 16.72 3.77 -12.11
CA ASN A 285 15.88 3.67 -13.31
C ASN A 285 15.45 2.24 -13.71
N THR A 286 15.62 1.25 -12.81
CA THR A 286 15.06 -0.09 -13.02
C THR A 286 13.52 0.02 -13.03
N PRO A 287 12.84 -0.42 -14.11
CA PRO A 287 11.38 -0.43 -14.16
C PRO A 287 10.78 -1.22 -12.99
N LEU A 288 9.69 -0.71 -12.43
CA LEU A 288 8.95 -1.43 -11.41
C LEU A 288 8.30 -2.66 -12.03
N LYS A 289 8.66 -3.83 -11.54
CA LYS A 289 7.93 -5.07 -11.82
C LYS A 289 6.78 -5.20 -10.82
N THR A 290 5.68 -5.77 -11.28
CA THR A 290 4.47 -5.93 -10.48
C THR A 290 4.35 -7.37 -10.00
N PRO A 291 4.39 -7.65 -8.68
CA PRO A 291 4.14 -8.99 -8.16
C PRO A 291 2.66 -9.36 -8.27
N ASN A 292 2.36 -10.65 -8.17
CA ASN A 292 0.99 -11.14 -8.10
C ASN A 292 0.50 -11.15 -6.65
N ARG A 293 -0.80 -10.87 -6.46
CA ARG A 293 -1.50 -11.02 -5.19
C ARG A 293 -2.26 -12.35 -5.18
N ASN A 294 -2.23 -13.06 -4.06
CA ASN A 294 -3.12 -14.20 -3.87
C ASN A 294 -4.57 -13.73 -3.69
N VAL A 295 -5.50 -14.47 -4.28
CA VAL A 295 -6.95 -14.25 -4.15
C VAL A 295 -7.58 -15.56 -3.71
N TYR A 296 -8.40 -15.50 -2.66
CA TYR A 296 -9.18 -16.62 -2.16
C TYR A 296 -10.66 -16.38 -2.44
N ASP A 297 -11.36 -17.44 -2.79
CA ASP A 297 -12.80 -17.42 -2.99
C ASP A 297 -13.55 -17.26 -1.66
N ASN A 298 -14.82 -16.87 -1.79
CA ASN A 298 -15.86 -16.87 -0.76
C ASN A 298 -16.25 -18.32 -0.40
N GLU A 299 -15.38 -18.99 0.34
CA GLU A 299 -15.54 -20.37 0.85
C GLU A 299 -15.99 -20.42 2.31
#